data_AF-A0A0Q4H4Y1-F1
#
_entry.id   AF-A0A0Q4H4Y1-F1
#
_cell.length_a   1.000
_cell.length_b   1.000
_cell.length_c   1.000
_cell.angle_alpha   90.00
_cell.angle_beta   90.00
_cell.angle_gamma   90.00
#
_symmetry.space_group_name_H-M   'P 1'
#
loop_
_entity.id
_entity.type
_entity.pdbx_description
1 polymer ?
#
loop_
_entity_poly.entity_id
_entity_poly.type
_entity_poly.pdbx_seq_one_letter_code
_entity_poly.pdbx_strand_id
1 'polypeptide(L)'
;MGVKSTPGWKGTTVNLWDFFVWLFWFYVLIACIWIFITVIVDIFRDHTLNGWAKALWVVFLVFLPFLAAFIYLIARGRGMGERKLAEAQAARAQSDEYIRTVAGSSSTASAASEIESAKRLLDSGAITPAEFETLKAKALQA
;
A
#
# COMPACT_ATOMS: atom_id res chain seq x y z
N MET A 1 -16.80 57.02 -57.92
CA MET A 1 -15.73 56.73 -56.94
C MET A 1 -16.27 55.71 -55.94
N GLY A 2 -15.85 54.45 -56.02
CA GLY A 2 -16.28 53.38 -55.12
C GLY A 2 -15.26 53.14 -54.02
N VAL A 3 -15.58 53.53 -52.79
CA VAL A 3 -14.76 53.25 -51.61
C VAL A 3 -14.87 51.75 -51.31
N LYS A 4 -13.76 51.02 -51.44
CA LYS A 4 -13.68 49.61 -51.07
C LYS A 4 -13.57 49.53 -49.55
N SER A 5 -14.56 48.93 -48.90
CA SER A 5 -14.54 48.61 -47.48
C SER A 5 -13.45 47.56 -47.19
N THR A 6 -12.48 47.93 -46.34
CA THR A 6 -11.42 47.03 -45.88
C THR A 6 -11.99 45.97 -44.92
N PRO A 7 -11.59 44.69 -45.02
CA PRO A 7 -12.05 43.67 -44.09
C PRO A 7 -11.45 43.95 -42.71
N GLY A 8 -12.30 44.27 -41.73
CA GLY A 8 -11.92 44.47 -40.34
C GLY A 8 -11.32 43.18 -39.79
N TRP A 9 -10.04 43.22 -39.43
CA TRP A 9 -9.37 42.12 -38.74
C TRP A 9 -10.09 41.91 -37.41
N LYS A 10 -10.85 40.83 -37.27
CA LYS A 10 -11.44 40.43 -35.99
C LYS A 10 -10.28 39.96 -35.10
N GLY A 11 -9.73 40.88 -34.30
CA GLY A 11 -8.83 40.53 -33.22
C GLY A 11 -9.54 39.56 -32.29
N THR A 12 -9.10 38.31 -32.23
CA THR A 12 -9.59 37.34 -31.26
C THR A 12 -9.04 37.75 -29.91
N THR A 13 -9.78 38.59 -29.19
CA THR A 13 -9.46 38.89 -27.80
C THR A 13 -9.66 37.61 -27.01
N VAL A 14 -8.58 36.91 -26.69
CA VAL A 14 -8.64 35.71 -25.85
C VAL A 14 -9.19 36.13 -24.49
N ASN A 15 -10.39 35.66 -24.16
CA ASN A 15 -10.97 35.97 -22.84
C ASN A 15 -10.15 35.22 -21.79
N LEU A 16 -10.06 35.78 -20.58
CA LEU A 16 -9.41 35.11 -19.45
C LEU A 16 -10.00 33.71 -19.22
N TRP A 17 -11.31 33.55 -19.43
CA TRP A 17 -11.99 32.27 -19.38
C TRP A 17 -11.53 31.30 -20.47
N ASP A 18 -11.36 31.78 -21.71
CA ASP A 18 -10.86 30.96 -22.82
C ASP A 18 -9.42 30.50 -22.58
N PHE A 19 -8.59 31.33 -21.91
CA PHE A 19 -7.24 30.95 -21.49
C PHE A 19 -7.24 29.81 -20.47
N PHE A 20 -8.12 29.85 -19.46
CA PHE A 20 -8.24 28.75 -18.49
C PHE A 20 -8.74 27.46 -19.13
N VAL A 21 -9.72 27.55 -20.02
CA VAL A 21 -10.21 26.39 -20.78
C VAL A 21 -9.10 25.81 -21.67
N TRP A 22 -8.35 26.67 -22.35
CA TRP A 22 -7.23 26.25 -23.18
C TRP A 22 -6.10 25.61 -22.35
N LEU A 23 -5.76 26.18 -21.20
CA LEU A 23 -4.79 25.63 -20.25
C LEU A 23 -5.24 24.26 -19.72
N PHE A 24 -6.53 24.09 -19.41
CA PHE A 24 -7.09 22.82 -19.00
C PHE A 24 -6.93 21.75 -20.09
N TRP A 25 -7.28 22.08 -21.33
CA TRP A 25 -7.08 21.16 -22.46
C TRP A 25 -5.61 20.85 -22.72
N PHE A 26 -4.72 21.84 -22.59
CA PHE A 26 -3.28 21.64 -22.68
C PHE A 26 -2.75 20.72 -21.58
N TYR A 27 -3.18 20.92 -20.33
CA TYR A 27 -2.86 20.04 -19.21
C TYR A 27 -3.35 18.61 -19.47
N VAL A 28 -4.59 18.45 -19.93
CA VAL A 28 -5.16 17.13 -20.28
C VAL A 28 -4.33 16.45 -21.37
N LEU A 29 -3.86 17.19 -22.38
CA LEU A 29 -2.98 16.66 -23.42
C LEU A 29 -1.65 16.17 -22.84
N ILE A 30 -0.99 16.98 -22.01
CA ILE A 30 0.29 16.61 -21.38
C ILE A 30 0.10 15.42 -20.42
N ALA A 31 -0.95 15.43 -19.61
CA ALA A 31 -1.30 14.33 -18.71
C ALA A 31 -1.59 13.04 -19.48
N CYS A 32 -2.27 13.13 -20.63
CA CYS A 32 -2.50 12.01 -21.53
C CYS A 32 -1.18 11.41 -22.03
N ILE A 33 -0.30 12.23 -22.60
CA ILE A 33 1.03 11.79 -23.05
C ILE A 33 1.82 11.16 -21.91
N TRP A 34 1.78 11.78 -20.72
CA TRP A 34 2.46 11.26 -19.54
C TRP A 34 1.96 9.86 -19.17
N ILE A 35 0.63 9.66 -19.11
CA ILE A 35 0.00 8.36 -18.84
C ILE A 35 0.43 7.31 -19.87
N PHE A 36 0.48 7.67 -21.16
CA PHE A 36 0.97 6.76 -22.21
C PHE A 36 2.41 6.31 -21.92
N ILE A 37 3.30 7.25 -21.57
CA ILE A 37 4.70 6.94 -21.23
C ILE A 37 4.75 6.03 -19.99
N THR A 38 3.99 6.32 -18.93
CA THR A 38 4.00 5.48 -17.72
C THR A 38 3.54 4.06 -18.01
N VAL A 39 2.47 3.88 -18.80
CA VAL A 39 1.95 2.56 -19.16
C VAL A 39 2.94 1.79 -20.06
N ILE A 40 3.59 2.48 -21.00
CA ILE A 40 4.66 1.88 -21.80
C ILE A 40 5.79 1.39 -20.87
N VAL A 41 6.35 2.26 -20.03
CA VAL A 41 7.42 1.89 -19.09
C VAL A 41 7.02 0.72 -18.18
N ASP A 42 5.76 0.69 -17.75
CA ASP A 42 5.21 -0.35 -16.90
C ASP A 42 5.10 -1.71 -17.61
N ILE A 43 4.72 -1.74 -18.89
CA ILE A 43 4.73 -2.93 -19.76
C ILE A 43 6.17 -3.38 -20.05
N PHE A 44 7.09 -2.44 -20.26
CA PHE A 44 8.49 -2.76 -20.52
C PHE A 44 9.19 -3.33 -19.29
N ARG A 45 8.86 -2.83 -18.08
CA ARG A 45 9.37 -3.36 -16.80
C ARG A 45 8.88 -4.77 -16.48
N ASP A 46 7.73 -5.16 -17.02
CA ASP A 46 7.26 -6.53 -16.93
C ASP A 46 8.04 -7.41 -17.92
N HIS A 47 9.01 -8.15 -17.38
CA HIS A 47 9.89 -9.07 -18.09
C HIS A 47 9.24 -10.44 -18.32
N THR A 48 8.04 -10.67 -17.78
CA THR A 48 7.29 -11.92 -17.95
C THR A 48 6.42 -11.93 -19.21
N LEU A 49 6.22 -10.77 -19.85
CA LEU A 49 5.40 -10.62 -21.06
C LEU A 49 6.22 -10.74 -22.36
N ASN A 50 5.75 -11.60 -23.26
CA ASN A 50 6.33 -11.83 -24.59
C ASN A 50 6.29 -10.54 -25.44
N GLY A 51 7.32 -10.29 -26.26
CA GLY A 51 7.51 -9.02 -26.99
C GLY A 51 6.35 -8.65 -27.93
N TRP A 52 5.65 -9.64 -28.47
CA TRP A 52 4.45 -9.45 -29.30
C TRP A 52 3.25 -8.90 -28.50
N ALA A 53 3.10 -9.30 -27.24
CA ALA A 53 2.07 -8.75 -26.37
C ALA A 53 2.33 -7.26 -26.09
N LYS A 54 3.60 -6.86 -25.94
CA LYS A 54 3.99 -5.45 -25.75
C LYS A 54 3.60 -4.59 -26.96
N ALA A 55 3.85 -5.08 -28.18
CA ALA A 55 3.51 -4.37 -29.40
C ALA A 55 1.98 -4.19 -29.57
N LEU A 56 1.20 -5.25 -29.30
CA LEU A 56 -0.26 -5.17 -29.36
C LEU A 56 -0.83 -4.15 -28.36
N TRP A 57 -0.28 -4.11 -27.15
CA TRP A 57 -0.67 -3.13 -26.13
C TRP A 57 -0.45 -1.68 -26.57
N VAL A 58 0.69 -1.39 -27.21
CA VAL A 58 0.99 -0.03 -27.71
C VAL A 58 0.01 0.37 -28.81
N VAL A 59 -0.29 -0.52 -29.76
CA VAL A 59 -1.28 -0.25 -30.82
C VAL A 59 -2.66 0.00 -30.21
N PHE A 60 -3.08 -0.84 -29.26
CA PHE A 60 -4.40 -0.71 -28.64
C PHE A 60 -4.56 0.58 -27.83
N LEU A 61 -3.49 1.05 -27.18
CA LEU A 61 -3.47 2.33 -26.46
C LEU A 61 -3.70 3.53 -27.38
N VAL A 62 -3.12 3.51 -28.59
CA VAL A 62 -3.24 4.60 -29.57
C VAL A 62 -4.67 4.71 -30.10
N PHE A 63 -5.36 3.60 -30.31
CA PHE A 63 -6.69 3.61 -30.93
C PHE A 63 -7.86 3.67 -29.93
N LEU A 64 -7.73 3.11 -28.72
CA LEU A 64 -8.82 3.05 -27.74
C LEU A 64 -8.32 3.29 -26.30
N PRO A 65 -8.14 4.55 -25.86
CA PRO A 65 -7.63 4.86 -24.52
C PRO A 65 -8.53 4.33 -23.39
N PHE A 66 -9.85 4.36 -23.57
CA PHE A 66 -10.80 3.85 -22.58
C PHE A 66 -10.80 2.32 -22.48
N LEU A 67 -10.61 1.62 -23.60
CA LEU A 67 -10.59 0.16 -23.63
C LEU A 67 -9.26 -0.38 -23.10
N ALA A 68 -8.15 0.33 -23.34
CA ALA A 68 -6.86 0.02 -22.74
C ALA A 68 -6.89 0.11 -21.19
N ALA A 69 -7.56 1.13 -20.64
CA ALA A 69 -7.75 1.24 -19.18
C ALA A 69 -8.55 0.07 -18.60
N PHE A 70 -9.57 -0.41 -19.32
CA PHE A 70 -10.40 -1.55 -18.90
C PHE A 70 -9.62 -2.87 -18.93
N ILE A 71 -8.86 -3.12 -20.00
CA ILE A 71 -8.00 -4.31 -20.10
C ILE A 71 -6.88 -4.26 -19.05
N TYR A 72 -6.32 -3.08 -18.75
CA TYR A 72 -5.24 -2.94 -17.77
C TYR A 72 -5.71 -3.32 -16.36
N LEU A 73 -6.92 -2.90 -15.99
CA LEU A 73 -7.55 -3.33 -14.74
C LEU A 73 -7.76 -4.84 -14.68
N ILE A 74 -8.17 -5.48 -15.78
CA ILE A 74 -8.40 -6.93 -15.82
C ILE A 74 -7.07 -7.70 -15.79
N ALA A 75 -6.08 -7.27 -16.57
CA ALA A 75 -4.78 -7.93 -16.67
C ALA A 75 -3.94 -7.75 -15.39
N ARG A 76 -4.02 -6.58 -14.74
CA ARG A 76 -3.15 -6.22 -13.62
C ARG A 76 -3.84 -6.17 -12.26
N GLY A 77 -5.18 -6.27 -12.21
CA GLY A 77 -5.96 -6.33 -10.98
C GLY A 77 -5.72 -7.59 -10.15
N ARG A 78 -5.22 -8.68 -10.75
CA ARG A 78 -4.93 -9.93 -10.04
C ARG A 78 -3.67 -9.88 -9.16
N GLY A 79 -2.70 -8.99 -9.44
CA GLY A 79 -1.43 -8.95 -8.71
C GLY A 79 -1.49 -8.39 -7.27
N MET A 80 -2.57 -7.67 -6.91
CA MET A 80 -2.74 -7.12 -5.56
C MET A 80 -3.29 -8.12 -4.55
N GLY A 81 -4.02 -9.15 -5.01
CA GLY A 81 -4.61 -10.16 -4.12
C GLY A 81 -3.54 -11.06 -3.50
N GLU A 82 -2.68 -11.67 -4.33
CA GLU A 82 -1.63 -12.58 -3.86
C GLU A 82 -0.60 -11.88 -2.97
N ARG A 83 -0.17 -10.65 -3.30
CA ARG A 83 0.86 -9.94 -2.53
C ARG A 83 0.36 -9.50 -1.16
N LYS A 84 -0.90 -9.06 -1.05
CA LYS A 84 -1.50 -8.73 0.25
C LYS A 84 -1.72 -9.97 1.10
N LEU A 85 -2.02 -11.12 0.50
CA LEU A 85 -2.12 -12.38 1.23
C LEU A 85 -0.75 -12.84 1.74
N ALA A 86 0.30 -12.74 0.92
CA ALA A 86 1.67 -13.08 1.29
C ALA A 86 2.24 -12.13 2.37
N GLU A 87 2.01 -10.82 2.25
CA GLU A 87 2.41 -9.84 3.26
C GLU A 87 1.61 -10.02 4.57
N ALA A 88 0.32 -10.34 4.50
CA ALA A 88 -0.49 -10.64 5.68
C ALA A 88 -0.06 -11.95 6.36
N GLN A 89 0.34 -12.97 5.61
CA GLN A 89 0.89 -14.21 6.16
C GLN A 89 2.27 -13.99 6.79
N ALA A 90 3.15 -13.21 6.15
CA ALA A 90 4.47 -12.86 6.68
C ALA A 90 4.37 -12.02 7.97
N ALA A 91 3.44 -11.06 8.02
CA ALA A 91 3.19 -10.25 9.21
C ALA A 91 2.63 -11.09 10.38
N ARG A 92 1.77 -12.08 10.10
CA ARG A 92 1.29 -13.03 11.11
C ARG A 92 2.41 -13.92 11.64
N ALA A 93 3.26 -14.45 10.77
CA ALA A 93 4.39 -15.30 11.16
C ALA A 93 5.38 -14.56 12.10
N GLN A 94 5.71 -13.29 11.81
CA GLN A 94 6.57 -12.49 12.68
C GLN A 94 5.94 -12.18 14.04
N SER A 95 4.61 -11.95 14.07
CA SER A 95 3.89 -11.68 15.32
C SER A 95 3.81 -12.92 16.21
N ASP A 96 3.56 -14.09 15.62
CA ASP A 96 3.49 -15.37 16.34
C ASP A 96 4.85 -15.79 16.92
N GLU A 97 5.95 -15.56 16.18
CA GLU A 97 7.32 -15.81 16.63
C GLU A 97 7.69 -14.93 17.84
N TYR A 98 7.33 -13.63 17.78
CA TYR A 98 7.55 -12.69 18.88
C TYR A 98 6.73 -13.09 20.12
N ILE A 99 5.45 -13.42 19.96
CA ILE A 99 4.61 -13.86 21.08
C ILE A 99 5.15 -15.16 21.68
N ARG A 100 5.61 -16.13 20.87
CA ARG A 100 6.20 -17.38 21.40
C ARG A 100 7.49 -17.13 22.16
N THR A 101 8.34 -16.24 21.67
CA THR A 101 9.64 -15.93 22.30
C THR A 101 9.43 -15.16 23.61
N VAL A 102 8.52 -14.18 23.61
CA VAL A 102 8.18 -13.42 24.82
C VAL A 102 7.44 -14.30 25.81
N ALA A 103 6.47 -15.11 25.38
CA ALA A 103 5.72 -16.04 26.23
C ALA A 103 6.60 -17.15 26.83
N GLY A 104 7.52 -17.71 26.03
CA GLY A 104 8.46 -18.75 26.46
C GLY A 104 9.60 -18.23 27.34
N SER A 105 10.00 -16.97 27.17
CA SER A 105 10.94 -16.31 28.09
C SER A 105 10.23 -15.79 29.35
N SER A 106 8.96 -15.38 29.21
CA SER A 106 8.12 -14.95 30.32
C SER A 106 7.66 -16.11 31.18
N SER A 107 7.52 -17.35 30.71
CA SER A 107 7.11 -18.45 31.59
C SER A 107 8.17 -18.74 32.66
N THR A 108 9.45 -18.85 32.27
CA THR A 108 10.54 -19.09 33.22
C THR A 108 10.88 -17.84 34.05
N ALA A 109 10.81 -16.64 33.46
CA ALA A 109 10.97 -15.40 34.21
C ALA A 109 9.77 -15.10 35.14
N SER A 110 8.56 -15.48 34.76
CA SER A 110 7.32 -15.31 35.55
C SER A 110 7.38 -16.19 36.78
N ALA A 111 7.75 -17.46 36.66
CA ALA A 111 7.89 -18.37 37.80
C ALA A 111 8.85 -17.83 38.87
N ALA A 112 10.01 -17.31 38.48
CA ALA A 112 10.96 -16.70 39.41
C ALA A 112 10.40 -15.41 40.06
N SER A 113 9.75 -14.55 39.27
CA SER A 113 9.14 -13.30 39.78
C SER A 113 7.93 -13.53 40.69
N GLU A 114 7.16 -14.60 40.46
CA GLU A 114 6.04 -15.03 41.28
C GLU A 114 6.54 -15.56 42.64
N ILE A 115 7.63 -16.34 42.65
CA ILE A 115 8.26 -16.81 43.88
C ILE A 115 8.85 -15.65 44.69
N GLU A 116 9.47 -14.66 44.04
CA GLU A 116 9.99 -13.46 44.69
C GLU A 116 8.86 -12.61 45.31
N SER A 117 7.75 -12.46 44.59
CA SER A 117 6.57 -11.74 45.10
C SER A 117 5.93 -12.47 46.29
N ALA A 118 5.83 -13.80 46.23
CA ALA A 118 5.36 -14.61 47.35
C ALA A 118 6.26 -14.47 48.58
N LYS A 119 7.59 -14.39 48.39
CA LYS A 119 8.53 -14.17 49.49
C LYS A 119 8.35 -12.80 50.14
N ARG A 120 8.13 -11.74 49.36
CA ARG A 120 7.84 -10.40 49.89
C ARG A 120 6.57 -10.37 50.73
N LEU A 121 5.54 -11.13 50.35
CA LEU A 121 4.31 -11.27 51.13
C LEU A 121 4.53 -12.02 52.45
N LEU A 122 5.43 -13.01 52.46
CA LEU A 122 5.82 -13.73 53.67
C LEU A 122 6.60 -12.80 54.62
N ASP A 123 7.56 -12.05 54.07
CA ASP A 123 8.39 -11.11 54.84
C ASP A 123 7.57 -9.93 55.39
N SER A 124 6.49 -9.53 54.69
CA SER A 124 5.54 -8.53 55.17
C SER A 124 4.52 -9.09 56.17
N GLY A 125 4.54 -10.39 56.45
CA GLY A 125 3.57 -11.08 57.30
C GLY A 125 2.15 -11.14 56.72
N ALA A 126 1.99 -10.89 55.42
CA ALA A 126 0.68 -10.93 54.74
C ALA A 126 0.21 -12.37 54.47
N ILE A 127 1.14 -13.32 54.42
CA ILE A 127 0.87 -14.76 54.27
C ILE A 127 1.69 -15.58 55.27
N THR A 128 1.24 -16.79 55.55
CA THR A 128 1.93 -17.75 56.40
C THR A 128 2.98 -18.57 55.62
N PRO A 129 3.94 -19.22 56.31
CA PRO A 129 4.93 -20.08 55.65
C PRO A 129 4.31 -21.23 54.85
N ALA A 130 3.18 -21.78 55.32
CA ALA A 130 2.47 -22.85 54.62
C ALA A 130 1.84 -22.35 53.31
N GLU A 131 1.28 -21.14 53.31
CA GLU A 131 0.74 -20.50 52.10
C GLU A 131 1.84 -20.16 51.10
N PHE A 132 3.00 -19.70 51.57
CA PHE A 132 4.17 -19.47 50.71
C PHE A 132 4.60 -20.73 49.96
N GLU A 133 4.73 -21.87 50.65
CA GLU A 133 5.15 -23.12 49.99
C GLU A 133 4.11 -23.60 48.94
N THR A 134 2.81 -23.36 49.17
CA THR A 134 1.79 -23.67 48.15
C THR A 134 1.89 -22.78 46.91
N LEU A 135 2.17 -21.49 47.08
CA LEU A 135 2.36 -20.55 45.97
C LEU A 135 3.64 -20.86 45.17
N LYS A 136 4.71 -21.20 45.86
CA LYS A 136 5.98 -21.63 45.26
C LYS A 136 5.84 -22.93 44.46
N ALA A 137 5.14 -23.93 45.00
CA ALA A 137 4.87 -25.17 44.30
C ALA A 137 4.04 -24.95 43.03
N LYS A 138 3.07 -24.03 43.07
CA LYS A 138 2.24 -23.66 41.91
C LYS A 138 3.06 -22.95 40.81
N ALA A 139 3.94 -22.03 41.19
CA ALA A 139 4.81 -21.31 40.25
C ALA A 139 5.85 -22.23 39.58
N LEU A 140 6.29 -23.28 40.26
CA LEU A 140 7.22 -24.29 39.71
C LEU A 140 6.54 -25.32 38.79
N GLN A 141 5.20 -25.39 38.78
CA GLN A 141 4.43 -26.31 37.94
C GLN A 141 3.89 -25.66 36.66
N ALA A 142 4.05 -24.34 36.51
CA ALA A 142 3.67 -23.55 35.33
C ALA A 142 4.83 -23.45 34.32
#